data_AF-A0AAE3HB96-F1
#
_entry.id   AF-A0AAE3HB96-F1
#
_cell.length_a   1.000
_cell.length_b   1.000
_cell.length_c   1.000
_cell.angle_alpha   90.00
_cell.angle_beta   90.00
_cell.angle_gamma   90.00
#
_symmetry.space_group_name_H-M   'P 1'
#
loop_
_entity.id
_entity.type
_entity.pdbx_description
1 polymer ?
#
loop_
_entity_poly.entity_id
_entity_poly.type
_entity_poly.pdbx_seq_one_letter_code
_entity_poly.pdbx_strand_id
1 'polypeptide(L)'
;MNTLYNLREWIYECERFLFLAEVHFHKEDVVPSHHRFACEMNGALLEAMLDRAKEIYRTHPHRLGFTSCLSSHEMGMLKRTLDGICREDWESMCLESVLESQKILHGLGQAVDRDIMQTYESKGYPSFYKLCGVRYA
;
A
#
# COMPACT_ATOMS: atom_id res chain seq x y z
N MET A 1 -13.76 -6.91 -10.83
CA MET A 1 -12.34 -7.04 -10.43
C MET A 1 -12.25 -7.09 -8.92
N ASN A 2 -11.34 -7.87 -8.36
CA ASN A 2 -11.28 -8.14 -6.92
C ASN A 2 -10.55 -7.00 -6.20
N THR A 3 -11.24 -6.31 -5.27
CA THR A 3 -10.75 -5.12 -4.55
C THR A 3 -9.38 -5.31 -3.89
N LEU A 4 -9.06 -6.51 -3.41
CA LEU A 4 -7.75 -6.80 -2.80
C LEU A 4 -6.62 -6.78 -3.81
N TYR A 5 -6.87 -7.23 -5.03
CA TYR A 5 -5.85 -7.24 -6.09
C TYR A 5 -5.57 -5.84 -6.57
N ASN A 6 -6.61 -5.02 -6.73
CA ASN A 6 -6.43 -3.60 -7.04
C ASN A 6 -5.63 -2.89 -5.93
N LEU A 7 -5.93 -3.19 -4.66
CA LEU A 7 -5.19 -2.62 -3.52
C LEU A 7 -3.73 -3.08 -3.51
N ARG A 8 -3.47 -4.35 -3.81
CA ARG A 8 -2.10 -4.89 -3.93
C ARG A 8 -1.30 -4.24 -5.05
N GLU A 9 -1.89 -4.08 -6.24
CA GLU A 9 -1.26 -3.40 -7.37
C GLU A 9 -0.94 -1.93 -7.04
N TRP A 10 -1.88 -1.25 -6.38
CA TRP A 10 -1.67 0.12 -5.92
C TRP A 10 -0.53 0.22 -4.89
N ILE A 11 -0.48 -0.70 -3.91
CA ILE A 11 0.60 -0.78 -2.92
C ILE A 11 1.96 -0.93 -3.61
N TYR A 12 2.06 -1.82 -4.60
CA TYR A 12 3.30 -2.03 -5.34
C TYR A 12 3.77 -0.77 -6.09
N GLU A 13 2.86 -0.06 -6.75
CA GLU A 13 3.21 1.20 -7.41
C GLU A 13 3.61 2.29 -6.40
N CYS A 14 2.96 2.34 -5.23
CA CYS A 14 3.36 3.22 -4.13
C CYS A 14 4.74 2.89 -3.56
N GLU A 15 5.11 1.62 -3.43
CA GLU A 15 6.45 1.22 -2.99
C GLU A 15 7.51 1.76 -3.96
N ARG A 16 7.26 1.64 -5.28
CA ARG A 16 8.15 2.19 -6.30
C ARG A 16 8.23 3.72 -6.23
N PHE A 17 7.11 4.39 -5.98
CA PHE A 17 7.04 5.85 -5.84
C PHE A 17 7.83 6.34 -4.62
N LEU A 18 7.64 5.72 -3.46
CA LEU A 18 8.38 6.04 -2.23
C LEU A 18 9.87 5.72 -2.33
N PHE A 19 10.24 4.65 -3.04
CA PHE A 19 11.64 4.35 -3.33
C PHE A 19 12.30 5.46 -4.16
N LEU A 20 11.63 5.95 -5.20
CA LEU A 20 12.16 7.08 -5.97
C LEU A 20 12.28 8.35 -5.12
N ALA A 21 11.36 8.57 -4.18
CA ALA A 21 11.43 9.70 -3.25
C ALA A 21 12.61 9.58 -2.28
N GLU A 22 12.91 8.38 -1.79
CA GLU A 22 14.13 8.12 -1.02
C GLU A 22 15.38 8.44 -1.85
N VAL A 23 15.41 8.01 -3.12
CA VAL A 23 16.51 8.32 -4.04
C VAL A 23 16.64 9.83 -4.25
N HIS A 24 15.54 10.58 -4.37
CA HIS A 24 15.55 12.05 -4.49
C HIS A 24 16.34 12.72 -3.36
N PHE A 25 16.12 12.29 -2.11
CA PHE A 25 16.87 12.83 -0.95
C PHE A 25 18.38 12.53 -0.98
N HIS A 26 18.81 11.54 -1.76
CA HIS A 26 20.23 11.24 -1.96
C HIS A 26 20.78 11.82 -3.27
N LYS A 27 19.91 12.10 -4.23
CA LYS A 27 20.20 12.50 -5.61
C LYS A 27 19.04 13.35 -6.14
N GLU A 28 19.19 14.67 -6.03
CA GLU A 28 18.13 15.65 -6.35
C GLU A 28 17.67 15.62 -7.82
N ASP A 29 18.41 14.98 -8.73
CA ASP A 29 18.04 14.83 -10.13
C ASP A 29 16.95 13.77 -10.38
N VAL A 30 16.65 12.93 -9.39
CA VAL A 30 15.55 11.96 -9.46
C VAL A 30 14.27 12.60 -8.94
N VAL A 31 13.30 12.83 -9.80
CA VAL A 31 12.02 13.45 -9.43
C VAL A 31 10.89 12.42 -9.61
N PRO A 32 10.34 11.82 -8.52
CA PRO A 32 9.36 10.74 -8.62
C PRO A 32 8.12 11.10 -9.43
N SER A 33 7.59 12.32 -9.31
CA SER A 33 6.42 12.82 -10.03
C SER A 33 6.58 12.81 -11.56
N HIS A 34 7.82 12.82 -12.07
CA HIS A 34 8.10 12.75 -13.50
C HIS A 34 8.04 11.31 -14.07
N HIS A 35 7.97 10.29 -13.21
CA HIS A 35 7.86 8.91 -13.66
C HIS A 35 6.41 8.54 -14.00
N ARG A 36 6.24 7.66 -15.00
CA ARG A 36 4.93 7.13 -15.36
C ARG A 36 4.56 5.96 -14.43
N PHE A 37 3.50 6.14 -13.67
CA PHE A 37 2.86 5.10 -12.85
C PHE A 37 1.60 4.58 -13.53
N ALA A 38 1.26 3.33 -13.25
CA ALA A 38 0.04 2.70 -13.73
C ALA A 38 -1.20 3.15 -12.94
N CYS A 39 -0.99 3.65 -11.72
CA CYS A 39 -2.02 4.13 -10.81
C CYS A 39 -1.72 5.56 -10.37
N GLU A 40 -2.77 6.32 -10.05
CA GLU A 40 -2.60 7.63 -9.41
C GLU A 40 -2.15 7.44 -7.95
N MET A 41 -1.10 8.15 -7.54
CA MET A 41 -0.47 7.98 -6.23
C MET A 41 -0.90 9.10 -5.27
N ASN A 42 -2.21 9.27 -5.04
CA ASN A 42 -2.72 10.29 -4.11
C ASN A 42 -3.45 9.68 -2.92
N GLY A 43 -3.46 10.41 -1.79
CA GLY A 43 -4.06 9.92 -0.55
C GLY A 43 -5.59 9.80 -0.60
N ALA A 44 -6.27 10.54 -1.48
CA ALA A 44 -7.72 10.41 -1.66
C ALA A 44 -8.10 9.07 -2.31
N LEU A 45 -7.29 8.58 -3.26
CA LEU A 45 -7.48 7.27 -3.87
C LEU A 45 -7.28 6.16 -2.83
N LEU A 46 -6.24 6.26 -1.99
CA LEU A 46 -6.01 5.34 -0.88
C LEU A 46 -7.23 5.24 0.03
N GLU A 47 -7.74 6.39 0.51
CA GLU A 47 -8.93 6.44 1.35
C GLU A 47 -10.13 5.79 0.65
N ALA A 48 -10.38 6.12 -0.62
CA ALA A 48 -11.47 5.56 -1.39
C ALA A 48 -11.34 4.04 -1.64
N MET A 49 -10.13 3.50 -1.77
CA MET A 49 -9.90 2.06 -1.93
C MET A 49 -10.15 1.31 -0.62
N LEU A 50 -9.72 1.89 0.49
CA LEU A 50 -9.91 1.30 1.83
C LEU A 50 -11.36 1.38 2.28
N ASP A 51 -12.06 2.49 2.03
CA ASP A 51 -13.47 2.62 2.36
C ASP A 51 -14.34 1.65 1.55
N ARG A 52 -14.04 1.47 0.25
CA ARG A 52 -14.67 0.43 -0.57
C ARG A 52 -14.44 -0.97 0.00
N ALA A 53 -13.24 -1.25 0.52
CA ALA A 53 -12.98 -2.53 1.15
C ALA A 53 -13.72 -2.73 2.48
N LYS A 54 -13.86 -1.67 3.29
CA LYS A 54 -14.68 -1.71 4.53
C LYS A 54 -16.16 -1.98 4.23
N GLU A 55 -16.68 -1.47 3.12
CA GLU A 55 -18.05 -1.72 2.72
C GLU A 55 -18.26 -3.18 2.29
N ILE A 56 -17.29 -3.77 1.60
CA ILE A 56 -17.28 -5.21 1.30
C ILE A 56 -17.23 -6.05 2.58
N TYR A 57 -16.48 -5.62 3.60
CA TYR A 57 -16.47 -6.29 4.91
C TYR A 57 -17.86 -6.33 5.57
N ARG A 58 -18.63 -5.24 5.52
CA ARG A 58 -19.98 -5.20 6.11
C ARG A 58 -20.93 -6.20 5.46
N THR A 59 -20.76 -6.46 4.17
CA THR A 59 -21.61 -7.38 3.41
C THR A 59 -21.14 -8.84 3.50
N HIS A 60 -19.85 -9.06 3.77
CA HIS A 60 -19.23 -10.38 3.88
C HIS A 60 -18.32 -10.42 5.12
N PRO A 61 -18.88 -10.65 6.33
CA PRO A 61 -18.16 -10.52 7.61
C PRO A 61 -17.04 -11.55 7.81
N HIS A 62 -16.94 -12.53 6.91
CA HIS A 62 -15.82 -13.44 6.87
C HIS A 62 -14.74 -12.87 5.93
N ARG A 63 -13.60 -12.46 6.52
CA ARG A 63 -12.23 -12.56 5.93
C ARG A 63 -11.52 -11.34 5.35
N LEU A 64 -11.55 -10.16 5.97
CA LEU A 64 -10.52 -9.14 5.65
C LEU A 64 -10.00 -8.49 6.94
N GLY A 65 -8.77 -8.83 7.34
CA GLY A 65 -8.08 -8.27 8.50
C GLY A 65 -7.20 -7.05 8.17
N PHE A 66 -6.85 -6.81 6.91
CA PHE A 66 -5.93 -5.73 6.53
C PHE A 66 -6.44 -4.33 6.92
N THR A 67 -7.75 -4.14 7.01
CA THR A 67 -8.35 -2.86 7.44
C THR A 67 -8.06 -2.50 8.90
N SER A 68 -7.61 -3.46 9.71
CA SER A 68 -7.14 -3.24 11.08
C SER A 68 -5.63 -2.99 11.17
N CYS A 69 -4.90 -3.14 10.06
CA CYS A 69 -3.44 -3.00 10.02
C CYS A 69 -2.97 -1.55 9.96
N LEU A 70 -3.88 -0.58 9.78
CA LEU A 70 -3.54 0.81 9.59
C LEU A 70 -4.32 1.70 10.57
N SER A 71 -3.62 2.34 11.48
CA SER A 71 -4.18 3.35 12.38
C SER A 71 -4.48 4.65 11.63
N SER A 72 -5.36 5.49 12.19
CA SER A 72 -5.65 6.82 11.62
C SER A 72 -4.40 7.71 11.52
N HIS A 73 -3.45 7.53 12.43
CA HIS A 73 -2.19 8.26 12.41
C HIS A 73 -1.30 7.83 11.24
N GLU A 74 -1.09 6.51 11.07
CA GLU A 74 -0.31 5.94 9.97
C GLU A 74 -0.94 6.28 8.61
N MET A 75 -2.27 6.24 8.51
CA MET A 75 -3.00 6.72 7.33
C MET A 75 -2.69 8.18 7.02
N GLY A 76 -2.82 9.06 8.02
CA GLY A 76 -2.55 10.48 7.84
C GLY A 76 -1.09 10.77 7.47
N MET A 77 -0.15 9.97 7.97
CA MET A 77 1.25 10.04 7.58
C MET A 77 1.45 9.64 6.12
N LEU A 78 1.00 8.45 5.73
CA LEU A 78 1.13 7.94 4.37
C LEU A 78 0.51 8.90 3.35
N LYS A 79 -0.70 9.42 3.63
CA LYS A 79 -1.37 10.41 2.78
C LYS A 79 -0.56 11.69 2.61
N ARG A 80 -0.06 12.28 3.71
CA ARG A 80 0.75 13.51 3.63
C ARG A 80 2.04 13.30 2.85
N THR A 81 2.71 12.16 3.04
CA THR A 81 3.93 11.83 2.31
C THR A 81 3.65 11.67 0.82
N LEU A 82 2.63 10.90 0.43
CA LEU A 82 2.28 10.71 -0.98
C LEU A 82 1.88 12.03 -1.65
N ASP A 83 1.00 12.81 -1.01
CA ASP A 83 0.53 14.09 -1.54
C ASP A 83 1.68 15.11 -1.63
N GLY A 84 2.62 15.10 -0.67
CA GLY A 84 3.82 15.95 -0.68
C GLY A 84 4.75 15.62 -1.84
N ILE A 85 5.03 14.33 -2.09
CA ILE A 85 5.84 13.90 -3.23
C ILE A 85 5.15 14.29 -4.55
N CYS A 86 3.85 14.07 -4.67
CA CYS A 86 3.08 14.43 -5.88
C CYS A 86 3.09 15.94 -6.17
N ARG A 87 3.21 16.79 -5.15
CA ARG A 87 3.29 18.24 -5.27
C ARG A 87 4.71 18.77 -5.31
N GLU A 88 5.70 17.89 -5.23
CA GLU A 88 7.13 18.25 -5.16
C GLU A 88 7.43 19.19 -3.98
N ASP A 89 6.73 19.01 -2.86
CA ASP A 89 6.89 19.83 -1.64
C ASP A 89 8.07 19.33 -0.79
N TRP A 90 9.25 19.26 -1.40
CA TRP A 90 10.45 18.67 -0.78
C TRP A 90 10.95 19.47 0.41
N GLU A 91 10.71 20.79 0.44
CA GLU A 91 11.14 21.68 1.53
C GLU A 91 10.41 21.40 2.84
N SER A 92 9.16 20.92 2.77
CA SER A 92 8.35 20.60 3.95
C SER A 92 8.47 19.12 4.37
N MET A 93 9.13 18.31 3.54
CA MET A 93 9.30 16.87 3.73
C MET A 93 10.70 16.52 4.23
N CYS A 94 10.82 15.33 4.83
CA CYS A 94 12.11 14.78 5.23
C CYS A 94 12.20 13.28 4.89
N LEU A 95 13.43 12.79 4.76
CA LEU A 95 13.71 11.39 4.46
C LEU A 95 13.04 10.44 5.46
N GLU A 96 13.03 10.78 6.75
CA GLU A 96 12.41 9.97 7.79
C GLU A 96 10.92 9.74 7.53
N SER A 97 10.20 10.76 7.02
CA SER A 97 8.78 10.64 6.70
C SER A 97 8.54 9.67 5.54
N VAL A 98 9.45 9.66 4.55
CA VAL A 98 9.41 8.70 3.44
C VAL A 98 9.67 7.28 3.93
N LEU A 99 10.73 7.07 4.71
CA LEU A 99 11.09 5.76 5.24
C LEU A 99 10.00 5.19 6.17
N GLU A 100 9.38 6.03 7.00
CA GLU A 100 8.28 5.57 7.86
C GLU A 100 7.03 5.21 7.03
N SER A 101 6.74 5.97 5.97
CA SER A 101 5.67 5.65 5.03
C SER A 101 5.91 4.35 4.28
N GLN A 102 7.16 4.04 3.93
CA GLN A 102 7.52 2.74 3.34
C GLN A 102 7.23 1.58 4.32
N LYS A 103 7.56 1.72 5.61
CA LYS A 103 7.28 0.68 6.62
C LYS A 103 5.77 0.44 6.79
N ILE A 104 5.00 1.52 6.86
CA ILE A 104 3.53 1.47 6.94
C ILE A 104 2.97 0.73 5.71
N LEU A 105 3.43 1.10 4.52
CA LEU A 105 2.99 0.51 3.27
C LEU A 105 3.36 -0.98 3.17
N HIS A 106 4.55 -1.35 3.64
CA HIS A 106 4.99 -2.74 3.68
C HIS A 106 4.10 -3.59 4.61
N GLY A 107 3.77 -3.07 5.80
CA GLY A 107 2.84 -3.74 6.73
C GLY A 107 1.45 -3.93 6.12
N LEU A 108 0.94 -2.91 5.43
CA LEU A 108 -0.33 -3.00 4.70
C LEU A 108 -0.26 -4.04 3.58
N GLY A 109 0.82 -4.07 2.80
CA GLY A 109 1.06 -5.07 1.75
C GLY A 109 1.04 -6.50 2.27
N GLN A 110 1.76 -6.76 3.36
CA GLN A 110 1.74 -8.08 4.02
C GLN A 110 0.33 -8.46 4.49
N ALA A 111 -0.43 -7.52 5.04
CA ALA A 111 -1.79 -7.79 5.49
C ALA A 111 -2.74 -8.10 4.33
N VAL A 112 -2.66 -7.36 3.23
CA VAL A 112 -3.43 -7.62 2.00
C VAL A 112 -3.07 -8.98 1.41
N ASP A 113 -1.79 -9.33 1.34
CA ASP A 113 -1.34 -10.63 0.83
C ASP A 113 -1.88 -11.79 1.67
N ARG A 114 -1.86 -11.67 3.00
CA ARG A 114 -2.47 -12.66 3.90
C ARG A 114 -3.96 -12.84 3.64
N ASP A 115 -4.67 -11.73 3.45
CA ASP A 115 -6.11 -11.75 3.21
C ASP A 115 -6.48 -12.35 1.84
N ILE A 116 -5.68 -12.06 0.81
CA ILE A 116 -5.81 -12.71 -0.51
C ILE A 116 -5.62 -14.23 -0.36
N MET A 117 -4.60 -14.67 0.37
CA MET A 117 -4.36 -16.10 0.59
C MET A 117 -5.47 -16.77 1.38
N GLN A 118 -5.94 -16.17 2.47
CA GLN A 118 -7.06 -16.71 3.23
C GLN A 118 -8.33 -16.82 2.36
N THR A 119 -8.57 -15.82 1.51
CA THR A 119 -9.67 -15.86 0.54
C THR A 119 -9.49 -17.02 -0.45
N TYR A 120 -8.27 -17.26 -0.93
CA TYR A 120 -7.96 -18.38 -1.82
C TYR A 120 -8.17 -19.74 -1.13
N GLU A 121 -7.57 -19.94 0.04
CA GLU A 121 -7.64 -21.19 0.82
C GLU A 121 -9.08 -21.55 1.15
N SER A 122 -9.87 -20.55 1.50
CA SER A 122 -11.26 -20.76 1.83
C SER A 122 -12.18 -21.19 0.69
N LYS A 123 -11.74 -20.95 -0.54
CA LYS A 123 -12.42 -21.44 -1.75
C LYS A 123 -11.98 -22.87 -2.11
N GLY A 124 -11.19 -23.52 -1.25
CA GLY A 124 -10.69 -24.88 -1.44
C GLY A 124 -9.39 -24.95 -2.25
N TYR A 125 -8.79 -23.81 -2.61
CA TYR A 125 -7.50 -23.80 -3.30
C TYR A 125 -6.36 -24.05 -2.30
N PRO A 126 -5.36 -24.87 -2.64
CA PRO A 126 -4.18 -25.01 -1.80
C PRO A 126 -3.44 -23.67 -1.70
N SER A 127 -2.88 -23.40 -0.52
CA SER A 127 -2.07 -22.21 -0.28
C SER A 127 -0.93 -22.13 -1.29
N PHE A 128 -0.89 -21.05 -2.07
CA PHE A 128 0.17 -20.85 -3.08
C PHE A 128 1.56 -20.83 -2.42
N TYR A 129 1.66 -20.27 -1.22
CA TYR A 129 2.90 -20.26 -0.44
C TYR A 129 3.29 -21.65 0.09
N LYS A 130 2.33 -22.53 0.45
CA LYS A 130 2.66 -23.94 0.74
C LYS A 130 3.16 -24.68 -0.50
N LEU A 131 2.59 -24.41 -1.67
CA LEU A 131 3.02 -25.01 -2.93
C LEU A 131 4.41 -24.52 -3.38
N CYS A 132 4.74 -23.26 -3.09
CA CYS A 132 6.03 -22.64 -3.42
C CYS A 132 7.08 -22.72 -2.29
N GLY A 133 6.77 -23.34 -1.14
CA GLY A 133 7.70 -23.50 -0.02
C GLY A 133 8.03 -22.23 0.78
N VAL A 134 7.31 -21.14 0.56
CA VAL A 134 7.52 -19.86 1.27
C VAL A 134 6.76 -19.90 2.59
N ARG A 135 7.44 -19.61 3.71
CA ARG A 135 6.83 -19.45 5.03
C ARG A 135 6.91 -17.98 5.44
N TYR A 136 5.78 -17.34 5.67
CA TYR A 136 5.76 -16.08 6.43
C TYR A 136 5.91 -16.46 7.91
N ALA A 137 6.99 -15.99 8.52
CA ALA A 137 7.21 -16.04 9.97
C ALA A 137 6.44 -14.92 10.65
#